data_AF-A0A5U3ITU1-F1
#
_entry.id   AF-A0A5U3ITU1-F1
#
_cell.length_a   1.000
_cell.length_b   1.000
_cell.length_c   1.000
_cell.angle_alpha   90.00
_cell.angle_beta   90.00
_cell.angle_gamma   90.00
#
_symmetry.space_group_name_H-M   'P 1'
#
loop_
_entity.id
_entity.type
_entity.pdbx_description
1 polymer ?
#
loop_
_entity_poly.entity_id
_entity_poly.type
_entity_poly.pdbx_seq_one_letter_code
_entity_poly.pdbx_strand_id
1 'polypeptide(L)'
;MEYVAFGDESGTTGSDRCYGIGLLCIRKNTLVVFNERIQKLKDKYGIVGELKWSKIKNSAGQANICLELLSLVLRNSCCFHSIIVVKNSYNNWQTNREMAFYKTYTLLVKNVARQLKSPLEVIIDQKIDKYKKNDEVTGIIANNMLANAGMGKLVTSVTMHDSKHYLGLQVVDILTGAVNSGYLKFLNPQLQLSVAKEIAFKRMAAMLGWDAFHYDTYPNKDFNIWHFPPEMRGVPGSMRIRPNYGVPLVMRDELA
;
A
#
# COMPACT_ATOMS: atom_id res chain seq x y z
N MET A 1 8.04 -18.69 -11.44
CA MET A 1 7.48 -17.34 -11.66
C MET A 1 8.06 -16.46 -10.57
N GLU A 2 8.59 -15.29 -10.89
CA GLU A 2 9.24 -14.40 -9.93
C GLU A 2 8.50 -13.08 -9.82
N TYR A 3 8.54 -12.47 -8.64
CA TYR A 3 7.87 -11.21 -8.35
C TYR A 3 8.87 -10.17 -7.88
N VAL A 4 8.61 -8.92 -8.25
CA VAL A 4 9.20 -7.73 -7.63
C VAL A 4 8.08 -7.06 -6.84
N ALA A 5 8.29 -6.87 -5.53
CA ALA A 5 7.41 -6.13 -4.66
C ALA A 5 7.99 -4.74 -4.39
N PHE A 6 7.15 -3.72 -4.60
CA PHE A 6 7.45 -2.34 -4.26
C PHE A 6 6.77 -2.00 -2.95
N GLY A 7 7.49 -1.41 -2.00
CA GLY A 7 6.97 -1.16 -0.67
C GLY A 7 7.16 0.27 -0.19
N ASP A 8 6.11 0.79 0.43
CA ASP A 8 6.09 2.12 1.02
C ASP A 8 5.18 2.14 2.26
N GLU A 9 5.26 3.22 3.04
CA GLU A 9 4.47 3.41 4.24
C GLU A 9 3.75 4.75 4.30
N SER A 10 2.72 4.83 5.15
CA SER A 10 2.00 6.07 5.40
C SER A 10 1.67 6.22 6.88
N GLY A 11 1.73 7.45 7.40
CA GLY A 11 1.31 7.78 8.77
C GLY A 11 2.27 7.31 9.87
N THR A 12 3.53 6.99 9.57
CA THR A 12 4.53 6.61 10.59
C THR A 12 5.00 7.79 11.44
N THR A 13 4.96 9.00 10.89
CA THR A 13 5.31 10.25 11.58
C THR A 13 4.09 10.92 12.20
N GLY A 14 4.31 11.85 13.13
CA GLY A 14 3.24 12.69 13.69
C GLY A 14 2.28 11.98 14.64
N SER A 15 1.11 12.61 14.84
CA SER A 15 0.07 12.20 15.79
C SER A 15 -1.02 11.30 15.20
N ASP A 16 -0.85 10.84 13.95
CA ASP A 16 -1.78 9.92 13.30
C ASP A 16 -2.03 8.69 14.18
N ARG A 17 -3.28 8.25 14.30
CA ARG A 17 -3.68 7.15 15.21
C ARG A 17 -3.29 5.76 14.67
N CYS A 18 -3.01 5.65 13.37
CA CYS A 18 -2.52 4.46 12.72
C CYS A 18 -1.40 4.78 11.74
N TYR A 19 -0.69 3.74 11.30
CA TYR A 19 0.16 3.80 10.11
C TYR A 19 -0.13 2.60 9.21
N GLY A 20 0.13 2.73 7.92
CA GLY A 20 0.02 1.65 6.95
C GLY A 20 1.37 1.31 6.35
N ILE A 21 1.60 0.04 6.06
CA ILE A 21 2.69 -0.43 5.18
C ILE A 21 2.03 -1.18 4.03
N GLY A 22 2.44 -0.91 2.80
CA GLY A 22 1.94 -1.59 1.61
C GLY A 22 3.06 -2.26 0.83
N LEU A 23 2.73 -3.37 0.17
CA LEU A 23 3.54 -4.04 -0.85
C LEU A 23 2.71 -4.23 -2.10
N LEU A 24 3.16 -3.67 -3.21
CA LEU A 24 2.64 -3.94 -4.55
C LEU A 24 3.54 -4.94 -5.26
N CYS A 25 3.07 -6.16 -5.45
CA CYS A 25 3.83 -7.22 -6.12
C CYS A 25 3.42 -7.30 -7.59
N ILE A 26 4.43 -7.30 -8.46
CA ILE A 26 4.29 -7.35 -9.91
C ILE A 26 5.13 -8.53 -10.40
N ARG A 27 4.60 -9.31 -11.34
CA ARG A 27 5.39 -10.37 -11.97
C ARG A 27 6.56 -9.74 -12.71
N LYS A 28 7.78 -10.24 -12.48
CA LYS A 28 9.02 -9.65 -13.00
C LYS A 28 9.02 -9.50 -14.53
N ASN A 29 8.46 -10.47 -15.24
CA ASN A 29 8.32 -10.45 -16.70
C ASN A 29 7.28 -9.45 -17.25
N THR A 30 6.44 -8.86 -16.40
CA THR A 30 5.43 -7.86 -16.78
C THR A 30 5.77 -6.44 -16.31
N LEU A 31 6.88 -6.27 -15.59
CA LEU A 31 7.25 -5.00 -14.95
C LEU A 31 7.43 -3.85 -15.97
N VAL A 32 8.03 -4.15 -17.13
CA VAL A 32 8.20 -3.14 -18.21
C VAL A 32 6.84 -2.63 -18.70
N VAL A 33 5.92 -3.55 -19.02
CA VAL A 33 4.56 -3.23 -19.47
C VAL A 33 3.78 -2.48 -18.38
N PHE A 34 3.97 -2.86 -17.11
CA PHE A 34 3.38 -2.14 -15.99
C PHE A 34 3.86 -0.69 -15.97
N ASN A 35 5.17 -0.46 -16.01
CA ASN A 35 5.78 0.88 -16.00
C ASN A 35 5.30 1.75 -17.17
N GLU A 36 5.24 1.20 -18.39
CA GLU A 36 4.71 1.90 -19.57
C GLU A 36 3.25 2.37 -19.36
N ARG A 37 2.42 1.54 -18.74
CA ARG A 37 1.02 1.90 -18.44
C ARG A 37 0.94 3.00 -17.40
N ILE A 38 1.77 2.96 -16.35
CA ILE A 38 1.84 4.04 -15.36
C ILE A 38 2.28 5.35 -16.01
N GLN A 39 3.30 5.31 -16.87
CA GLN A 39 3.78 6.51 -17.56
C GLN A 39 2.68 7.11 -18.45
N LYS A 40 1.98 6.29 -19.24
CA LYS A 40 0.83 6.74 -20.04
C LYS A 40 -0.27 7.39 -19.19
N LEU A 41 -0.54 6.88 -17.99
CA LEU A 41 -1.50 7.49 -17.06
C LEU A 41 -1.00 8.85 -16.54
N LYS A 42 0.28 8.95 -16.20
CA LYS A 42 0.89 10.22 -15.78
C LYS A 42 0.78 11.27 -16.89
N ASP A 43 1.12 10.90 -18.12
CA ASP A 43 1.04 11.78 -19.29
C ASP A 43 -0.41 12.21 -19.56
N LYS A 44 -1.36 11.25 -19.54
CA LYS A 44 -2.81 11.51 -19.72
C LYS A 44 -3.35 12.57 -18.77
N TYR A 45 -2.90 12.58 -17.51
CA TYR A 45 -3.38 13.51 -16.49
C TYR A 45 -2.42 14.67 -16.20
N GLY A 46 -1.37 14.85 -17.03
CA GLY A 46 -0.40 15.94 -16.89
C GLY A 46 0.41 15.88 -15.59
N ILE A 47 0.65 14.69 -15.04
CA ILE A 47 1.41 14.50 -13.80
C ILE A 47 2.90 14.53 -14.12
N VAL A 48 3.52 15.67 -13.89
CA VAL A 48 4.97 15.88 -14.04
C VAL A 48 5.69 15.51 -12.74
N GLY A 49 6.85 14.85 -12.88
CA GLY A 49 7.69 14.47 -11.76
C GLY A 49 7.15 13.28 -10.99
N GLU A 50 7.47 13.23 -9.70
CA GLU A 50 7.16 12.11 -8.82
C GLU A 50 5.72 12.20 -8.27
N LEU A 51 4.96 11.12 -8.49
CA LEU A 51 3.60 10.94 -7.98
C LEU A 51 3.64 10.51 -6.51
N LYS A 52 2.96 11.27 -5.64
CA LYS A 52 2.78 10.95 -4.21
C LYS A 52 1.37 11.25 -3.73
N TRP A 53 0.87 10.46 -2.79
CA TRP A 53 -0.40 10.66 -2.11
C TRP A 53 -0.47 12.03 -1.43
N SER A 54 0.62 12.49 -0.82
CA SER A 54 0.71 13.81 -0.19
C SER A 54 0.54 14.98 -1.18
N LYS A 55 0.79 14.76 -2.48
CA LYS A 55 0.66 15.77 -3.55
C LYS A 55 -0.71 15.80 -4.21
N ILE A 56 -1.59 14.84 -3.93
CA ILE A 56 -2.99 14.86 -4.39
C ILE A 56 -3.74 15.94 -3.61
N LYS A 57 -4.16 17.01 -4.27
CA LYS A 57 -4.78 18.16 -3.61
C LYS A 57 -6.13 18.53 -4.23
N ASN A 58 -6.12 19.23 -5.36
CA ASN A 58 -7.27 20.00 -5.82
C ASN A 58 -7.58 19.81 -7.32
N SER A 59 -7.05 18.77 -7.96
CA SER A 59 -7.20 18.55 -9.40
C SER A 59 -7.94 17.26 -9.72
N ALA A 60 -8.83 17.32 -10.72
CA ALA A 60 -9.58 16.16 -11.20
C ALA A 60 -8.62 15.12 -11.79
N GLY A 61 -7.57 15.56 -12.49
CA GLY A 61 -6.52 14.67 -13.00
C GLY A 61 -5.77 13.93 -11.88
N GLN A 62 -5.52 14.61 -10.76
CA GLN A 62 -4.90 14.00 -9.58
C GLN A 62 -5.83 12.98 -8.89
N ALA A 63 -7.13 13.26 -8.80
CA ALA A 63 -8.10 12.27 -8.32
C ALA A 63 -8.20 11.07 -9.27
N ASN A 64 -8.27 11.34 -10.58
CA ASN A 64 -8.45 10.33 -11.62
C ASN A 64 -7.27 9.38 -11.75
N ILE A 65 -6.04 9.86 -11.59
CA ILE A 65 -4.89 8.95 -11.58
C ILE A 65 -4.98 7.96 -10.40
N CYS A 66 -5.47 8.35 -9.22
CA CYS A 66 -5.69 7.40 -8.11
C CYS A 66 -6.68 6.29 -8.48
N LEU A 67 -7.80 6.64 -9.15
CA LEU A 67 -8.81 5.67 -9.60
C LEU A 67 -8.26 4.71 -10.65
N GLU A 68 -7.52 5.24 -11.62
CA GLU A 68 -6.97 4.46 -12.72
C GLU A 68 -5.84 3.53 -12.25
N LEU A 69 -5.04 3.97 -11.26
CA LEU A 69 -4.03 3.12 -10.63
C LEU A 69 -4.66 1.95 -9.87
N LEU A 70 -5.72 2.21 -9.10
CA LEU A 70 -6.47 1.14 -8.43
C LEU A 70 -7.08 0.17 -9.45
N SER A 71 -7.75 0.69 -10.47
CA SER A 71 -8.32 -0.10 -11.57
C SER A 71 -7.25 -0.96 -12.25
N LEU A 72 -6.08 -0.39 -12.52
CA LEU A 72 -4.95 -1.10 -13.11
C LEU A 72 -4.49 -2.26 -12.21
N VAL A 73 -4.32 -2.04 -10.90
CA VAL A 73 -3.91 -3.10 -9.98
C VAL A 73 -4.97 -4.20 -9.88
N LEU A 74 -6.25 -3.86 -9.81
CA LEU A 74 -7.34 -4.83 -9.73
C LEU A 74 -7.54 -5.66 -11.00
N ARG A 75 -7.20 -5.12 -12.19
CA ARG A 75 -7.38 -5.79 -13.48
C ARG A 75 -6.20 -6.65 -13.91
N ASN A 76 -4.99 -6.36 -13.40
CA ASN A 76 -3.77 -7.01 -13.86
C ASN A 76 -3.32 -8.11 -12.90
N SER A 77 -2.32 -8.90 -13.34
CA SER A 77 -1.64 -9.89 -12.50
C SER A 77 -0.71 -9.27 -11.45
N CYS A 78 -1.14 -8.17 -10.83
CA CYS A 78 -0.50 -7.57 -9.67
C CYS A 78 -1.22 -8.06 -8.41
N CYS A 79 -0.55 -8.00 -7.26
CA CYS A 79 -1.25 -8.08 -6.00
C CYS A 79 -0.79 -6.98 -5.05
N PHE A 80 -1.72 -6.40 -4.32
CA PHE A 80 -1.44 -5.38 -3.32
C PHE A 80 -1.74 -5.94 -1.93
N HIS A 81 -0.80 -5.81 -1.01
CA HIS A 81 -0.95 -6.27 0.37
C HIS A 81 -0.64 -5.11 1.29
N SER A 82 -1.47 -4.88 2.28
CA SER A 82 -1.27 -3.82 3.26
C SER A 82 -1.57 -4.29 4.67
N ILE A 83 -0.71 -3.88 5.60
CA ILE A 83 -0.97 -3.94 7.04
C ILE A 83 -1.27 -2.53 7.54
N ILE A 84 -2.38 -2.38 8.27
CA ILE A 84 -2.73 -1.13 8.97
C ILE A 84 -2.55 -1.36 10.45
N VAL A 85 -1.70 -0.56 11.08
CA VAL A 85 -1.30 -0.72 12.47
C VAL A 85 -1.89 0.41 13.32
N VAL A 86 -2.73 0.04 14.27
CA VAL A 86 -3.29 0.96 15.27
C VAL A 86 -2.25 1.20 16.36
N LYS A 87 -1.70 2.42 16.41
CA LYS A 87 -0.52 2.73 17.22
C LYS A 87 -0.77 2.59 18.72
N ASN A 88 -1.93 3.06 19.20
CA ASN A 88 -2.26 3.04 20.62
C ASN A 88 -2.43 1.61 21.17
N SER A 89 -2.86 0.67 20.33
CA SER A 89 -3.01 -0.73 20.70
C SER A 89 -1.71 -1.52 20.56
N TYR A 90 -0.66 -0.96 19.93
CA TYR A 90 0.58 -1.67 19.65
C TYR A 90 1.72 -1.25 20.59
N ASN A 91 1.91 -1.98 21.70
CA ASN A 91 2.91 -1.65 22.73
C ASN A 91 4.33 -1.41 22.19
N ASN A 92 4.80 -2.23 21.23
CA ASN A 92 6.14 -2.04 20.65
C ASN A 92 6.31 -0.65 20.04
N TRP A 93 5.25 -0.07 19.46
CA TRP A 93 5.27 1.27 18.89
C TRP A 93 5.51 2.35 19.94
N GLN A 94 4.99 2.14 21.15
CA GLN A 94 5.16 3.05 22.27
C GLN A 94 6.59 2.98 22.83
N THR A 95 7.21 1.80 22.80
CA THR A 95 8.57 1.58 23.30
C THR A 95 9.66 1.99 22.30
N ASN A 96 9.59 1.51 21.06
CA ASN A 96 10.58 1.79 20.02
C ASN A 96 9.92 1.72 18.63
N ARG A 97 9.67 2.90 18.05
CA ARG A 97 8.94 3.06 16.78
C ARG A 97 9.64 2.41 15.59
N GLU A 98 10.96 2.56 15.45
CA GLU A 98 11.73 1.98 14.34
C GLU A 98 11.68 0.44 14.42
N MET A 99 11.93 -0.13 15.60
CA MET A 99 11.80 -1.58 15.82
C MET A 99 10.36 -2.06 15.53
N ALA A 100 9.36 -1.34 16.01
CA ALA A 100 7.96 -1.69 15.82
C ALA A 100 7.55 -1.69 14.34
N PHE A 101 8.02 -0.69 13.58
CA PHE A 101 7.84 -0.57 12.14
C PHE A 101 8.46 -1.74 11.40
N TYR A 102 9.74 -2.06 11.64
CA TYR A 102 10.40 -3.16 10.92
C TYR A 102 9.86 -4.53 11.31
N LYS A 103 9.36 -4.71 12.54
CA LYS A 103 8.61 -5.93 12.92
C LYS A 103 7.34 -6.11 12.08
N THR A 104 6.55 -5.05 11.90
CA THR A 104 5.30 -5.13 11.10
C THR A 104 5.57 -5.20 9.61
N TYR A 105 6.64 -4.54 9.12
CA TYR A 105 7.13 -4.66 7.75
C TYR A 105 7.56 -6.11 7.45
N THR A 106 8.39 -6.69 8.32
CA THR A 106 8.84 -8.09 8.19
C THR A 106 7.66 -9.06 8.16
N LEU A 107 6.64 -8.81 9.00
CA LEU A 107 5.41 -9.61 9.00
C LEU A 107 4.67 -9.52 7.65
N LEU A 108 4.58 -8.33 7.06
CA LEU A 108 3.99 -8.12 5.74
C LEU A 108 4.78 -8.86 4.65
N VAL A 109 6.10 -8.67 4.58
CA VAL A 109 6.98 -9.35 3.60
C VAL A 109 6.84 -10.86 3.71
N LYS A 110 6.91 -11.41 4.93
CA LYS A 110 6.76 -12.85 5.17
C LYS A 110 5.40 -13.36 4.70
N ASN A 111 4.32 -12.63 4.97
CA ASN A 111 2.97 -13.04 4.57
C ASN A 111 2.80 -13.03 3.05
N VAL A 112 3.29 -12.00 2.38
CA VAL A 112 3.30 -11.91 0.91
C VAL A 112 4.09 -13.06 0.29
N ALA A 113 5.33 -13.27 0.73
CA ALA A 113 6.16 -14.36 0.23
C ALA A 113 5.51 -15.73 0.43
N ARG A 114 4.94 -15.99 1.62
CA ARG A 114 4.18 -17.22 1.92
C ARG A 114 3.01 -17.43 0.97
N GLN A 115 2.31 -16.36 0.62
CA GLN A 115 1.12 -16.45 -0.22
C GLN A 115 1.45 -16.63 -1.70
N LEU A 116 2.47 -15.92 -2.19
CA LEU A 116 2.94 -16.04 -3.56
C LEU A 116 3.65 -17.37 -3.85
N LYS A 117 4.26 -17.98 -2.81
CA LYS A 117 5.03 -19.24 -2.92
C LYS A 117 6.04 -19.21 -4.07
N SER A 118 6.64 -18.05 -4.29
CA SER A 118 7.49 -17.73 -5.43
C SER A 118 8.64 -16.83 -4.97
N PRO A 119 9.80 -16.84 -5.65
CA PRO A 119 10.88 -15.91 -5.37
C PRO A 119 10.39 -14.46 -5.43
N LEU A 120 10.76 -13.69 -4.41
CA LEU A 120 10.30 -12.33 -4.17
C LEU A 120 11.48 -11.40 -3.91
N GLU A 121 11.72 -10.50 -4.85
CA GLU A 121 12.59 -9.34 -4.68
C GLU A 121 11.77 -8.18 -4.11
N VAL A 122 12.23 -7.51 -3.05
CA VAL A 122 11.52 -6.41 -2.40
C VAL A 122 12.33 -5.12 -2.53
N ILE A 123 11.73 -4.11 -3.13
CA ILE A 123 12.27 -2.75 -3.27
C ILE A 123 11.43 -1.85 -2.37
N ILE A 124 12.05 -1.20 -1.40
CA ILE A 124 11.37 -0.32 -0.44
C ILE A 124 11.80 1.14 -0.62
N ASP A 125 10.90 2.09 -0.38
CA ASP A 125 11.25 3.51 -0.45
C ASP A 125 12.36 3.85 0.57
N GLN A 126 13.25 4.76 0.18
CA GLN A 126 14.41 5.09 0.99
C GLN A 126 14.01 5.77 2.29
N LYS A 127 14.52 5.24 3.41
CA LYS A 127 14.32 5.80 4.75
C LYS A 127 15.64 6.25 5.37
N ILE A 128 15.57 7.27 6.21
CA ILE A 128 16.68 7.67 7.07
C ILE A 128 16.44 7.03 8.44
N ASP A 129 17.07 5.87 8.65
CA ASP A 129 16.97 5.11 9.89
C ASP A 129 18.20 5.28 10.78
N LYS A 130 18.04 4.98 12.07
CA LYS A 130 19.18 4.84 12.97
C LYS A 130 20.05 3.65 12.56
N TYR A 131 19.43 2.52 12.19
CA TYR A 131 20.15 1.34 11.72
C TYR A 131 20.12 1.24 10.20
N LYS A 132 21.31 1.30 9.57
CA LYS A 132 21.44 1.43 8.11
C LYS A 132 21.11 0.16 7.30
N LYS A 133 20.93 -1.00 7.95
CA LYS A 133 20.72 -2.30 7.30
C LYS A 133 19.36 -2.92 7.64
N ASN A 134 18.38 -2.10 7.99
CA ASN A 134 17.04 -2.59 8.35
C ASN A 134 16.37 -3.34 7.18
N ASP A 135 16.66 -2.96 5.94
CA ASP A 135 16.24 -3.66 4.73
C ASP A 135 16.80 -5.09 4.69
N GLU A 136 18.13 -5.26 4.80
CA GLU A 136 18.79 -6.56 4.84
C GLU A 136 18.24 -7.45 5.96
N VAL A 137 18.12 -6.88 7.16
CA VAL A 137 17.58 -7.59 8.35
C VAL A 137 16.14 -8.02 8.13
N THR A 138 15.31 -7.19 7.49
CA THR A 138 13.92 -7.54 7.14
C THR A 138 13.86 -8.81 6.30
N GLY A 139 14.71 -8.91 5.26
CA GLY A 139 14.78 -10.09 4.40
C GLY A 139 15.23 -11.34 5.14
N ILE A 140 16.26 -11.22 5.99
CA ILE A 140 16.80 -12.33 6.80
C ILE A 140 15.74 -12.86 7.76
N ILE A 141 15.11 -11.97 8.54
CA ILE A 141 14.10 -12.38 9.53
C ILE A 141 12.87 -12.97 8.82
N ALA A 142 12.41 -12.37 7.72
CA ALA A 142 11.28 -12.91 6.95
C ALA A 142 11.56 -14.34 6.46
N ASN A 143 12.76 -14.62 5.94
CA ASN A 143 13.15 -15.96 5.51
C ASN A 143 13.26 -16.95 6.69
N ASN A 144 13.78 -16.53 7.85
CA ASN A 144 13.80 -17.39 9.04
C ASN A 144 12.37 -17.73 9.52
N MET A 145 11.46 -16.76 9.48
CA MET A 145 10.04 -16.98 9.80
C MET A 145 9.35 -17.92 8.79
N LEU A 146 9.74 -17.88 7.51
CA LEU A 146 9.27 -18.82 6.49
C LEU A 146 9.81 -20.24 6.73
N ALA A 147 11.10 -20.37 7.04
CA ALA A 147 11.75 -21.64 7.37
C ALA A 147 11.09 -22.33 8.57
N ASN A 148 10.81 -21.58 9.64
CA ASN A 148 10.09 -22.08 10.81
C ASN A 148 8.65 -22.53 10.50
N ALA A 149 8.07 -22.01 9.40
CA ALA A 149 6.76 -22.43 8.91
C ALA A 149 6.85 -23.57 7.86
N GLY A 150 8.00 -24.22 7.71
CA GLY A 150 8.23 -25.31 6.76
C GLY A 150 8.37 -24.87 5.31
N MET A 151 8.69 -23.59 5.05
CA MET A 151 8.87 -23.06 3.70
C MET A 151 10.34 -22.78 3.40
N GLY A 152 10.70 -22.82 2.11
CA GLY A 152 12.04 -22.40 1.67
C GLY A 152 12.29 -20.90 1.81
N LYS A 153 13.53 -20.48 1.54
CA LYS A 153 13.89 -19.06 1.42
C LYS A 153 13.27 -18.50 0.14
N LEU A 154 12.22 -17.70 0.28
CA LEU A 154 11.50 -17.11 -0.85
C LEU A 154 11.83 -15.64 -1.07
N VAL A 155 12.24 -14.91 -0.02
CA VAL A 155 12.66 -13.51 -0.15
C VAL A 155 14.10 -13.50 -0.65
N THR A 156 14.31 -13.08 -1.90
CA THR A 156 15.64 -13.12 -2.53
C THR A 156 16.49 -11.93 -2.11
N SER A 157 15.87 -10.77 -1.96
CA SER A 157 16.53 -9.52 -1.55
C SER A 157 15.49 -8.54 -1.01
N VAL A 158 15.96 -7.64 -0.15
CA VAL A 158 15.22 -6.44 0.28
C VAL A 158 16.20 -5.27 0.17
N THR A 159 15.87 -4.26 -0.63
CA THR A 159 16.77 -3.12 -0.89
C THR A 159 16.01 -1.79 -0.83
N MET A 160 16.67 -0.74 -0.33
CA MET A 160 16.14 0.63 -0.32
C MET A 160 16.50 1.40 -1.58
N HIS A 161 15.54 2.13 -2.17
CA HIS A 161 15.77 2.94 -3.37
C HIS A 161 14.97 4.27 -3.35
N ASP A 162 15.46 5.29 -4.06
CA ASP A 162 14.74 6.57 -4.24
C ASP A 162 13.52 6.35 -5.17
N SER A 163 12.32 6.61 -4.64
CA SER A 163 11.01 6.51 -5.32
C SER A 163 10.89 7.29 -6.63
N LYS A 164 11.72 8.32 -6.87
CA LYS A 164 11.76 9.03 -8.15
C LYS A 164 12.11 8.13 -9.33
N HIS A 165 12.88 7.08 -9.10
CA HIS A 165 13.37 6.18 -10.14
C HIS A 165 12.48 4.94 -10.36
N TYR A 166 11.50 4.69 -9.48
CA TYR A 166 10.68 3.49 -9.50
C TYR A 166 9.20 3.84 -9.52
N LEU A 167 8.55 3.66 -10.68
CA LEU A 167 7.11 3.87 -10.81
C LEU A 167 6.30 2.93 -9.90
N GLY A 168 6.81 1.72 -9.63
CA GLY A 168 6.21 0.81 -8.66
C GLY A 168 6.15 1.40 -7.24
N LEU A 169 7.20 2.10 -6.78
CA LEU A 169 7.21 2.79 -5.49
C LEU A 169 6.16 3.92 -5.46
N GLN A 170 6.04 4.68 -6.55
CA GLN A 170 5.03 5.74 -6.66
C GLN A 170 3.58 5.20 -6.64
N VAL A 171 3.33 4.02 -7.22
CA VAL A 171 1.99 3.41 -7.18
C VAL A 171 1.66 2.88 -5.79
N VAL A 172 2.60 2.21 -5.11
CA VAL A 172 2.37 1.72 -3.76
C VAL A 172 2.22 2.86 -2.74
N ASP A 173 2.89 4.01 -2.92
CA ASP A 173 2.67 5.23 -2.14
C ASP A 173 1.20 5.68 -2.21
N ILE A 174 0.63 5.77 -3.43
CA ILE A 174 -0.77 6.15 -3.65
C ILE A 174 -1.73 5.19 -2.98
N LEU A 175 -1.55 3.87 -3.17
CA LEU A 175 -2.45 2.86 -2.63
C LEU A 175 -2.35 2.77 -1.10
N THR A 176 -1.14 2.76 -0.55
CA THR A 176 -0.89 2.71 0.90
C THR A 176 -1.39 3.97 1.58
N GLY A 177 -1.14 5.13 0.97
CA GLY A 177 -1.67 6.41 1.41
C GLY A 177 -3.20 6.43 1.44
N ALA A 178 -3.86 5.92 0.41
CA ALA A 178 -5.32 5.82 0.37
C ALA A 178 -5.87 4.89 1.45
N VAL A 179 -5.32 3.68 1.61
CA VAL A 179 -5.79 2.70 2.61
C VAL A 179 -5.58 3.23 4.03
N ASN A 180 -4.41 3.77 4.31
CA ASN A 180 -4.11 4.36 5.62
C ASN A 180 -5.02 5.57 5.91
N SER A 181 -5.24 6.45 4.93
CA SER A 181 -6.13 7.61 5.10
C SER A 181 -7.56 7.18 5.42
N GLY A 182 -8.00 6.06 4.84
CA GLY A 182 -9.35 5.58 5.08
C GLY A 182 -9.57 4.98 6.45
N TYR A 183 -8.62 4.19 6.91
CA TYR A 183 -8.64 3.73 8.28
C TYR A 183 -8.46 4.89 9.27
N LEU A 184 -7.64 5.89 8.93
CA LEU A 184 -7.47 7.07 9.77
C LEU A 184 -8.75 7.91 9.87
N LYS A 185 -9.54 8.05 8.79
CA LYS A 185 -10.88 8.67 8.84
C LYS A 185 -11.85 7.88 9.72
N PHE A 186 -11.77 6.56 9.73
CA PHE A 186 -12.54 5.74 10.67
C PHE A 186 -12.16 6.03 12.13
N LEU A 187 -10.86 6.07 12.42
CA LEU A 187 -10.36 6.36 13.77
C LEU A 187 -10.53 7.83 14.18
N ASN A 188 -10.63 8.74 13.22
CA ASN A 188 -10.84 10.16 13.41
C ASN A 188 -11.84 10.69 12.38
N PRO A 189 -13.16 10.60 12.66
CA PRO A 189 -14.20 11.03 11.72
C PRO A 189 -14.12 12.52 11.33
N GLN A 190 -13.43 13.34 12.13
CA GLN A 190 -13.22 14.76 11.85
C GLN A 190 -12.02 15.04 10.94
N LEU A 191 -11.27 14.02 10.52
CA LEU A 191 -10.18 14.18 9.58
C LEU A 191 -10.73 14.64 8.22
N GLN A 192 -10.33 15.84 7.82
CA GLN A 192 -10.60 16.38 6.50
C GLN A 192 -9.41 16.13 5.58
N LEU A 193 -9.66 15.48 4.45
CA LEU A 193 -8.72 15.41 3.34
C LEU A 193 -9.01 16.55 2.36
N SER A 194 -8.11 16.79 1.41
CA SER A 194 -8.38 17.73 0.33
C SER A 194 -9.58 17.26 -0.51
N VAL A 195 -10.27 18.19 -1.18
CA VAL A 195 -11.48 17.87 -1.97
C VAL A 195 -11.22 16.75 -2.98
N ALA A 196 -10.10 16.80 -3.72
CA ALA A 196 -9.78 15.76 -4.70
C ALA A 196 -9.53 14.40 -4.02
N LYS A 197 -8.93 14.38 -2.82
CA LYS A 197 -8.75 13.15 -2.05
C LYS A 197 -10.09 12.61 -1.57
N GLU A 198 -10.98 13.43 -1.02
CA GLU A 198 -12.30 12.98 -0.54
C GLU A 198 -13.10 12.32 -1.67
N ILE A 199 -13.10 12.91 -2.87
CA ILE A 199 -13.79 12.35 -4.04
C ILE A 199 -13.11 11.06 -4.52
N ALA A 200 -11.79 11.10 -4.72
CA ALA A 200 -11.03 9.91 -5.15
C ALA A 200 -11.24 8.76 -4.17
N PHE A 201 -11.18 9.04 -2.88
CA PHE A 201 -11.32 8.09 -1.79
C PHE A 201 -12.68 7.40 -1.80
N LYS A 202 -13.78 8.16 -1.89
CA LYS A 202 -15.14 7.59 -2.02
C LYS A 202 -15.29 6.71 -3.27
N ARG A 203 -14.69 7.13 -4.38
CA ARG A 203 -14.74 6.38 -5.64
C ARG A 203 -13.85 5.14 -5.64
N MET A 204 -12.71 5.17 -4.94
CA MET A 204 -11.89 3.99 -4.70
C MET A 204 -12.63 2.95 -3.86
N ALA A 205 -13.36 3.38 -2.81
CA ALA A 205 -14.25 2.49 -2.05
C ALA A 205 -15.32 1.88 -2.95
N ALA A 206 -16.06 2.71 -3.70
CA ALA A 206 -17.08 2.24 -4.62
C ALA A 206 -16.51 1.27 -5.68
N MET A 207 -15.28 1.50 -6.16
CA MET A 207 -14.59 0.64 -7.12
C MET A 207 -14.25 -0.73 -6.52
N LEU A 208 -14.01 -0.84 -5.22
CA LEU A 208 -13.87 -2.12 -4.52
C LEU A 208 -15.21 -2.79 -4.19
N GLY A 209 -16.33 -2.10 -4.44
CA GLY A 209 -17.67 -2.52 -4.05
C GLY A 209 -18.01 -2.20 -2.59
N TRP A 210 -17.36 -1.19 -2.02
CA TRP A 210 -17.49 -0.78 -0.62
C TRP A 210 -18.13 0.60 -0.51
N ASP A 211 -18.78 0.83 0.62
CA ASP A 211 -19.30 2.14 1.06
C ASP A 211 -18.23 3.01 1.70
N ALA A 212 -17.21 2.40 2.31
CA ALA A 212 -16.06 3.09 2.91
C ALA A 212 -14.73 2.34 2.68
N PHE A 213 -13.62 3.08 2.62
CA PHE A 213 -12.28 2.51 2.37
C PHE A 213 -11.52 2.20 3.67
N HIS A 214 -12.15 1.50 4.60
CA HIS A 214 -11.59 1.20 5.93
C HIS A 214 -11.70 -0.28 6.33
N TYR A 215 -12.10 -1.15 5.40
CA TYR A 215 -12.37 -2.55 5.69
C TYR A 215 -11.12 -3.41 5.58
N ASP A 216 -11.11 -4.45 6.42
CA ASP A 216 -10.19 -5.56 6.31
C ASP A 216 -10.64 -6.48 5.15
N THR A 217 -9.71 -7.22 4.55
CA THR A 217 -9.99 -8.20 3.49
C THR A 217 -9.29 -9.52 3.73
N TYR A 218 -8.61 -9.66 4.86
CA TYR A 218 -7.74 -10.79 5.15
C TYR A 218 -8.52 -12.08 5.40
N PRO A 219 -8.04 -13.21 4.86
CA PRO A 219 -6.99 -13.31 3.85
C PRO A 219 -7.53 -13.06 2.43
N ASN A 220 -6.87 -12.19 1.65
CA ASN A 220 -7.09 -12.05 0.21
C ASN A 220 -5.78 -12.24 -0.56
N LYS A 221 -5.84 -12.71 -1.81
CA LYS A 221 -4.65 -12.93 -2.65
C LYS A 221 -4.27 -11.75 -3.53
N ASP A 222 -5.26 -11.03 -4.04
CA ASP A 222 -5.06 -10.02 -5.07
C ASP A 222 -4.98 -8.63 -4.45
N PHE A 223 -5.84 -8.34 -3.47
CA PHE A 223 -5.83 -7.06 -2.77
C PHE A 223 -6.22 -7.28 -1.31
N ASN A 224 -5.20 -7.24 -0.45
CA ASN A 224 -5.24 -7.79 0.91
C ASN A 224 -4.84 -6.71 1.93
N ILE A 225 -5.82 -5.97 2.42
CA ILE A 225 -5.71 -5.07 3.56
C ILE A 225 -6.00 -5.85 4.83
N TRP A 226 -5.21 -5.62 5.88
CA TRP A 226 -5.40 -6.31 7.13
C TRP A 226 -5.05 -5.42 8.33
N HIS A 227 -5.88 -5.42 9.37
CA HIS A 227 -5.70 -4.58 10.54
C HIS A 227 -4.87 -5.27 11.63
N PHE A 228 -4.02 -4.50 12.28
CA PHE A 228 -3.06 -4.94 13.28
C PHE A 228 -3.06 -3.93 14.44
N PRO A 229 -2.80 -4.35 15.69
CA PRO A 229 -2.56 -5.72 16.17
C PRO A 229 -3.73 -6.71 15.95
N PRO A 230 -3.57 -8.03 16.18
CA PRO A 230 -4.60 -9.04 15.89
C PRO A 230 -5.97 -8.76 16.51
N GLU A 231 -6.04 -8.09 17.65
CA GLU A 231 -7.29 -7.65 18.29
C GLU A 231 -8.05 -6.58 17.49
N MET A 232 -7.38 -5.86 16.58
CA MET A 232 -8.00 -4.89 15.66
C MET A 232 -8.45 -5.51 14.33
N ARG A 233 -8.22 -6.83 14.14
CA ARG A 233 -8.56 -7.55 12.91
C ARG A 233 -10.04 -7.37 12.57
N GLY A 234 -10.33 -6.95 11.33
CA GLY A 234 -11.71 -6.81 10.88
C GLY A 234 -12.53 -5.75 11.62
N VAL A 235 -11.91 -4.82 12.35
CA VAL A 235 -12.59 -3.63 12.89
C VAL A 235 -12.45 -2.51 11.86
N PRO A 236 -13.50 -1.79 11.42
CA PRO A 236 -14.90 -1.97 11.80
C PRO A 236 -15.60 -3.15 11.12
N GLY A 237 -15.04 -3.66 10.03
CA GLY A 237 -15.55 -4.86 9.36
C GLY A 237 -14.52 -5.49 8.43
N SER A 238 -14.87 -6.66 7.91
CA SER A 238 -14.18 -7.30 6.80
C SER A 238 -15.09 -7.35 5.58
N MET A 239 -14.60 -6.94 4.41
CA MET A 239 -15.36 -6.99 3.16
C MET A 239 -14.62 -7.81 2.09
N ARG A 240 -15.40 -8.46 1.24
CA ARG A 240 -14.87 -9.02 0.00
C ARG A 240 -14.82 -7.94 -1.06
N ILE A 241 -13.88 -8.08 -1.99
CA ILE A 241 -13.75 -7.16 -3.11
C ILE A 241 -14.71 -7.60 -4.21
N ARG A 242 -15.53 -6.66 -4.66
CA ARG A 242 -16.45 -6.82 -5.80
C ARG A 242 -16.18 -5.65 -6.75
N PRO A 243 -15.20 -5.77 -7.65
CA PRO A 243 -14.76 -4.64 -8.45
C PRO A 243 -15.91 -4.03 -9.26
N ASN A 244 -16.15 -2.74 -9.09
CA ASN A 244 -17.06 -1.96 -9.91
C ASN A 244 -16.25 -1.01 -10.80
N TYR A 245 -16.03 -1.44 -12.04
CA TYR A 245 -15.30 -0.64 -13.03
C TYR A 245 -16.16 0.43 -13.72
N GLY A 246 -17.45 0.51 -13.39
CA GLY A 246 -18.36 1.54 -13.90
C GLY A 246 -18.34 2.83 -13.08
N VAL A 247 -17.51 2.91 -12.03
CA VAL A 247 -17.33 4.15 -11.26
C VAL A 247 -16.78 5.24 -12.18
N PRO A 248 -17.48 6.39 -12.33
CA PRO A 248 -17.05 7.44 -13.25
C PRO A 248 -15.74 8.08 -12.81
N LEU A 249 -15.06 8.72 -13.77
CA LEU A 249 -13.93 9.63 -13.51
C LEU A 249 -14.44 10.98 -13.01
N VAL A 250 -13.62 11.66 -12.21
CA VAL A 250 -13.91 12.93 -11.55
C VAL A 250 -13.90 14.02 -12.60
N MET A 251 -14.99 14.78 -12.64
CA MET A 251 -15.15 15.96 -13.48
C MET A 251 -14.68 17.21 -12.73
N ARG A 252 -14.35 18.28 -13.48
CA ARG A 252 -13.75 19.49 -12.90
C ARG A 252 -14.72 20.28 -12.03
N ASP A 253 -16.00 20.29 -12.39
CA ASP A 253 -17.11 20.91 -11.68
C ASP A 253 -17.37 20.27 -10.31
N GLU A 254 -17.02 19.00 -10.12
CA GLU A 254 -17.15 18.32 -8.83
C GLU A 254 -16.15 18.80 -7.77
N LEU A 255 -15.15 19.59 -8.16
CA LEU A 255 -14.12 20.13 -7.26
C LEU A 255 -14.40 21.58 -6.83
N ALA A 256 -15.47 22.18 -7.34
CA ALA A 256 -15.88 23.56 -7.07
C ALA A 256 -16.56 23.71 -5.70
#